data_AF-A0A7I7RRF0-F1
#
_entry.id   AF-A0A7I7RRF0-F1
#
_cell.length_a   1.000
_cell.length_b   1.000
_cell.length_c   1.000
_cell.angle_alpha   90.00
_cell.angle_beta   90.00
_cell.angle_gamma   90.00
#
_symmetry.space_group_name_H-M   'P 1'
#
loop_
_entity.id
_entity.type
_entity.pdbx_description
1 polymer ?
#
loop_
_entity_poly.entity_id
_entity_poly.type
_entity_poly.pdbx_seq_one_letter_code
_entity_poly.pdbx_strand_id
1 'polypeptide(L)'
;MFGSATYMGNVAAGFQTFAERTGQRCALGTWRDKVAAGFVNSGAKSGDKLTALVSLAVFAAQHHMHWVNLGLGPGWNSAAGSEHDLNRLGFWLGAGSQTDVDADPEQVHPADLRTCEHLGHRVAVVTRQLIAGRVAGQATSAA
;
A
#
# COMPACT_ATOMS: atom_id res chain seq x y z
N MET A 1 -6.38 -3.80 1.02
CA MET A 1 -5.28 -2.98 0.48
C MET A 1 -5.85 -2.08 -0.60
N PHE A 2 -5.26 -0.91 -0.81
CA PHE A 2 -5.66 0.04 -1.85
C PHE A 2 -4.58 0.10 -2.94
N GLY A 3 -5.01 0.15 -4.20
CA GLY A 3 -4.13 0.23 -5.35
C GLY A 3 -4.56 1.35 -6.28
N SER A 4 -3.61 2.11 -6.82
CA SER A 4 -3.91 3.17 -7.79
C SER A 4 -2.78 3.38 -8.78
N ALA A 5 -3.11 3.64 -10.05
CA ALA A 5 -2.17 4.34 -10.93
C ALA A 5 -1.92 5.76 -10.40
N THR A 6 -0.73 6.30 -10.65
CA THR A 6 -0.40 7.70 -10.38
C THR A 6 -0.52 8.50 -11.66
N TYR A 7 -1.48 9.42 -11.68
CA TYR A 7 -1.69 10.37 -12.77
C TYR A 7 -1.51 11.77 -12.23
N MET A 8 -0.62 12.55 -12.86
CA MET A 8 -0.31 13.93 -12.47
C MET A 8 -0.02 14.08 -10.96
N GLY A 9 0.79 13.16 -10.42
CA GLY A 9 1.18 13.14 -9.01
C GLY A 9 0.08 12.74 -8.02
N ASN A 10 -1.09 12.27 -8.47
CA ASN A 10 -2.18 11.88 -7.57
C ASN A 10 -2.79 10.52 -7.94
N VAL A 11 -3.70 10.05 -7.08
CA VAL A 11 -4.49 8.83 -7.33
C VAL A 11 -5.35 8.98 -8.59
N ALA A 12 -5.66 7.85 -9.22
CA ALA A 12 -6.50 7.83 -10.41
C ALA A 12 -7.93 8.24 -10.09
N ALA A 13 -8.62 8.83 -11.07
CA ALA A 13 -10.01 9.29 -10.94
C ALA A 13 -10.94 8.19 -10.40
N GLY A 14 -10.75 6.94 -10.84
CA GLY A 14 -11.53 5.80 -10.34
C GLY A 14 -11.37 5.56 -8.83
N PHE A 15 -10.17 5.75 -8.28
CA PHE A 15 -9.96 5.68 -6.83
C PHE A 15 -10.62 6.86 -6.12
N GLN A 16 -10.49 8.07 -6.66
CA GLN A 16 -11.12 9.27 -6.10
C GLN A 16 -12.66 9.13 -6.05
N THR A 17 -13.29 8.67 -7.14
CA THR A 17 -14.73 8.38 -7.18
C THR A 17 -15.14 7.32 -6.16
N PHE A 18 -14.32 6.28 -5.97
CA PHE A 18 -14.55 5.30 -4.91
C PHE A 18 -14.50 5.96 -3.53
N ALA A 19 -13.49 6.77 -3.26
CA ALA A 19 -13.31 7.45 -1.97
C ALA A 19 -14.48 8.40 -1.63
N GLU A 20 -14.99 9.14 -2.62
CA GLU A 20 -16.14 10.03 -2.44
C GLU A 20 -17.42 9.25 -2.06
N ARG A 21 -17.56 8.02 -2.53
CA ARG A 21 -18.71 7.16 -2.23
C ARG A 21 -18.65 6.52 -0.83
N THR A 22 -17.53 6.63 -0.11
CA THR A 22 -17.40 6.03 1.23
C THR A 22 -17.69 6.98 2.39
N GLY A 23 -18.17 8.21 2.13
CA GLY A 23 -18.43 9.22 3.17
C GLY A 23 -19.26 8.72 4.36
N GLN A 24 -20.34 7.97 4.12
CA GLN A 24 -21.14 7.39 5.20
C GLN A 24 -20.37 6.33 6.02
N ARG A 25 -19.55 5.50 5.36
CA ARG A 25 -18.70 4.49 6.05
C ARG A 25 -17.63 5.16 6.91
N CYS A 26 -17.08 6.27 6.43
CA CYS A 26 -16.15 7.11 7.16
C CYS A 26 -16.82 7.66 8.43
N ALA A 27 -17.96 8.34 8.29
CA ALA A 27 -18.69 8.93 9.42
C ALA A 27 -19.13 7.91 10.47
N LEU A 28 -19.57 6.71 10.05
CA LEU A 28 -19.96 5.63 10.95
C LEU A 28 -18.78 4.84 11.50
N GLY A 29 -17.56 5.09 11.06
CA GLY A 29 -16.38 4.33 11.45
C GLY A 29 -16.45 2.84 11.09
N THR A 30 -17.14 2.47 10.01
CA THR A 30 -17.38 1.07 9.62
C THR A 30 -16.09 0.28 9.38
N TRP A 31 -15.00 0.97 9.03
CA TRP A 31 -13.68 0.38 8.79
C TRP A 31 -12.67 0.61 9.91
N ARG A 32 -13.13 1.12 11.05
CA ARG A 32 -12.30 1.33 12.23
C ARG A 32 -11.53 0.06 12.60
N ASP A 33 -10.25 0.26 12.93
CA ASP A 33 -9.29 -0.77 13.34
C ASP A 33 -9.08 -1.91 12.34
N LYS A 34 -9.50 -1.73 11.07
CA LYS A 34 -9.10 -2.62 9.97
C LYS A 34 -7.69 -2.29 9.51
N VAL A 35 -6.99 -3.29 9.00
CA VAL A 35 -5.65 -3.12 8.43
C VAL A 35 -5.75 -2.60 6.99
N ALA A 36 -4.98 -1.57 6.69
CA ALA A 36 -4.81 -0.98 5.38
C ALA A 36 -3.34 -0.96 4.96
N ALA A 37 -3.10 -0.92 3.66
CA ALA A 37 -1.81 -0.68 3.03
C ALA A 37 -2.07 -0.24 1.58
N GLY A 38 -1.05 0.32 0.93
CA GLY A 38 -1.17 0.89 -0.41
C GLY A 38 -0.05 0.44 -1.35
N PHE A 39 -0.40 0.33 -2.64
CA PHE A 39 0.57 0.23 -3.72
C PHE A 39 0.18 1.14 -4.88
N VAL A 40 1.16 1.59 -5.65
CA VAL A 40 0.96 2.51 -6.77
C VAL A 40 1.79 2.16 -7.99
N ASN A 41 1.26 2.41 -9.19
CA ASN A 41 1.96 2.21 -10.47
C ASN A 41 2.08 3.52 -11.26
N SER A 42 3.16 3.71 -12.03
CA SER A 42 3.29 4.82 -12.98
C SER A 42 4.27 4.49 -14.11
N GLY A 43 4.26 5.29 -15.18
CA GLY A 43 5.23 5.20 -16.28
C GLY A 43 6.70 5.39 -15.86
N ALA A 44 6.95 6.34 -14.96
CA ALA A 44 8.29 6.70 -14.54
C ALA A 44 8.74 5.94 -13.28
N LYS A 45 10.06 5.69 -13.14
CA LYS A 45 10.66 5.10 -11.93
C LYS A 45 10.46 5.99 -10.70
N SER A 46 10.68 7.29 -10.87
CA SER A 46 10.24 8.35 -9.96
C SER A 46 9.29 9.27 -10.73
N GLY A 47 8.13 9.58 -10.15
CA GLY A 47 7.05 10.28 -10.84
C GLY A 47 5.97 10.69 -9.85
N ASP A 48 6.42 11.20 -8.70
CA ASP A 48 5.58 11.69 -7.59
C ASP A 48 4.58 10.66 -7.04
N LYS A 49 4.86 9.36 -7.25
CA LYS A 49 4.13 8.22 -6.67
C LYS A 49 3.97 8.31 -5.14
N LEU A 50 4.91 8.96 -4.45
CA LEU A 50 4.81 9.18 -3.00
C LEU A 50 3.56 9.97 -2.65
N THR A 51 3.21 11.00 -3.43
CA THR A 51 2.01 11.81 -3.20
C THR A 51 0.74 10.97 -3.32
N ALA A 52 0.65 10.10 -4.33
CA ALA A 52 -0.45 9.15 -4.44
C ALA A 52 -0.50 8.17 -3.24
N LEU A 53 0.63 7.63 -2.79
CA LEU A 53 0.68 6.79 -1.57
C LEU A 53 0.24 7.54 -0.32
N VAL A 54 0.63 8.82 -0.18
CA VAL A 54 0.16 9.68 0.92
C VAL A 54 -1.34 9.86 0.85
N SER A 55 -1.93 10.11 -0.33
CA SER A 55 -3.38 10.18 -0.50
C SER A 55 -4.08 8.88 -0.05
N LEU A 56 -3.54 7.71 -0.40
CA LEU A 56 -4.07 6.42 0.06
C LEU A 56 -3.97 6.24 1.59
N ALA A 57 -2.85 6.65 2.19
CA ALA A 57 -2.63 6.57 3.64
C ALA A 57 -3.56 7.51 4.41
N VAL A 58 -3.72 8.75 3.92
CA VAL A 58 -4.67 9.73 4.48
C VAL A 58 -6.11 9.24 4.36
N PHE A 59 -6.49 8.63 3.23
CA PHE A 59 -7.80 8.00 3.08
C PHE A 59 -8.04 6.90 4.12
N ALA A 60 -7.05 6.02 4.34
CA ALA A 60 -7.13 4.98 5.36
C ALA A 60 -7.24 5.56 6.78
N ALA A 61 -6.49 6.62 7.08
CA ALA A 61 -6.52 7.31 8.36
C ALA A 61 -7.89 7.96 8.64
N GLN A 62 -8.50 8.62 7.65
CA GLN A 62 -9.86 9.16 7.77
C GLN A 62 -10.89 8.07 8.08
N HIS A 63 -10.68 6.84 7.56
CA HIS A 63 -11.51 5.68 7.86
C HIS A 63 -11.13 4.94 9.16
N HIS A 64 -10.27 5.53 9.99
CA HIS A 64 -9.79 4.98 11.27
C HIS A 64 -9.10 3.61 11.13
N MET A 65 -8.45 3.35 10.00
CA MET A 65 -7.72 2.10 9.73
C MET A 65 -6.28 2.17 10.25
N HIS A 66 -5.66 1.01 10.49
CA HIS A 66 -4.22 0.89 10.78
C HIS A 66 -3.42 0.71 9.49
N TRP A 67 -2.52 1.64 9.20
CA TRP A 67 -1.67 1.59 8.01
C TRP A 67 -0.43 0.72 8.22
N VAL A 68 -0.24 -0.27 7.34
CA VAL A 68 0.96 -1.11 7.27
C VAL A 68 1.86 -0.57 6.18
N ASN A 69 3.03 -0.08 6.59
CA ASN A 69 4.12 0.34 5.71
C ASN A 69 4.80 -0.85 5.02
N LEU A 70 5.63 -0.57 4.00
CA LEU A 70 6.29 -1.60 3.21
C LEU A 70 7.19 -2.52 4.04
N GLY A 71 7.88 -1.95 5.04
CA GLY A 71 8.77 -2.72 5.91
C GLY A 71 10.05 -3.20 5.23
N LEU A 72 10.41 -2.64 4.07
CA LEU A 72 11.66 -2.88 3.36
C LEU A 72 12.50 -1.61 3.28
N GLY A 73 13.82 -1.77 3.28
CA GLY A 73 14.74 -0.73 2.81
C GLY A 73 14.67 -0.57 1.28
N PRO A 74 15.34 0.44 0.72
CA PRO A 74 15.41 0.61 -0.72
C PRO A 74 16.33 -0.45 -1.32
N GLY A 75 15.89 -1.10 -2.40
CA GLY A 75 16.74 -1.93 -3.25
C GLY A 75 17.39 -1.09 -4.34
N TRP A 76 18.34 -1.68 -5.08
CA TRP A 76 19.02 -1.02 -6.20
C TRP A 76 19.61 0.37 -5.86
N ASN A 77 20.03 0.56 -4.62
CA ASN A 77 20.51 1.84 -4.09
C ASN A 77 22.02 1.85 -3.82
N SER A 78 22.74 0.83 -4.25
CA SER A 78 24.20 0.71 -4.13
C SER A 78 24.82 0.22 -5.44
N ALA A 79 26.12 0.42 -5.61
CA ALA A 79 26.84 0.02 -6.82
C ALA A 79 26.82 -1.50 -7.07
N ALA A 80 26.56 -2.32 -6.04
CA ALA A 80 26.41 -3.77 -6.15
C ALA A 80 24.95 -4.24 -6.26
N GLY A 81 23.98 -3.31 -6.14
CA GLY A 81 22.56 -3.60 -6.24
C GLY A 81 22.12 -3.80 -7.69
N SER A 82 20.91 -4.34 -7.86
CA SER A 82 20.34 -4.66 -9.17
C SER A 82 18.90 -4.18 -9.28
N GLU A 83 18.42 -3.98 -10.52
CA GLU A 83 17.00 -3.69 -10.75
C GLU A 83 16.08 -4.82 -10.30
N HIS A 84 16.62 -6.03 -10.07
CA HIS A 84 15.91 -7.18 -9.54
C HIS A 84 15.80 -7.20 -8.01
N ASP A 85 16.33 -6.20 -7.31
CA ASP A 85 16.20 -6.09 -5.86
C ASP A 85 14.77 -5.72 -5.45
N LEU A 86 14.30 -6.24 -4.31
CA LEU A 86 13.02 -5.79 -3.76
C LEU A 86 13.07 -4.30 -3.43
N ASN A 87 11.94 -3.63 -3.61
CA ASN A 87 11.83 -2.19 -3.42
C ASN A 87 12.87 -1.40 -4.24
N ARG A 88 13.14 -1.82 -5.49
CA ARG A 88 14.05 -1.13 -6.43
C ARG A 88 13.71 0.35 -6.65
N LEU A 89 12.47 0.77 -6.32
CA LEU A 89 12.00 2.14 -6.46
C LEU A 89 12.07 2.96 -5.15
N GLY A 90 12.49 2.33 -4.05
CA GLY A 90 12.80 3.02 -2.80
C GLY A 90 11.60 3.69 -2.11
N PHE A 91 10.46 3.01 -2.00
CA PHE A 91 9.31 3.50 -1.22
C PHE A 91 9.25 2.82 0.15
N TRP A 92 8.88 3.58 1.19
CA TRP A 92 8.66 3.02 2.53
C TRP A 92 7.18 3.01 2.93
N LEU A 93 6.42 4.02 2.48
CA LEU A 93 5.02 4.18 2.87
C LEU A 93 4.13 3.06 2.34
N GLY A 94 4.45 2.52 1.17
CA GLY A 94 3.78 1.40 0.51
C GLY A 94 4.64 0.89 -0.65
N ALA A 95 4.12 -0.01 -1.47
CA ALA A 95 4.85 -0.51 -2.63
C ALA A 95 4.71 0.44 -3.83
N GLY A 96 5.80 0.69 -4.54
CA GLY A 96 5.78 1.34 -5.84
C GLY A 96 6.09 0.33 -6.94
N SER A 97 5.40 0.42 -8.06
CA SER A 97 5.72 -0.27 -9.30
C SER A 97 5.87 0.70 -10.45
N GLN A 98 6.52 0.23 -11.51
CA GLN A 98 6.62 0.94 -12.77
C GLN A 98 6.40 -0.01 -13.96
N THR A 99 5.65 0.48 -14.94
CA THR A 99 5.39 -0.15 -16.23
C THR A 99 5.60 0.91 -17.29
N ASP A 100 6.32 0.61 -18.38
CA ASP A 100 6.50 1.57 -19.46
C ASP A 100 5.14 1.95 -20.07
N VAL A 101 4.99 3.21 -20.49
CA VAL A 101 3.68 3.78 -20.88
C VAL A 101 3.12 3.18 -22.18
N ASP A 102 3.99 2.54 -22.95
CA ASP A 102 3.75 1.86 -24.21
C ASP A 102 3.83 0.32 -24.08
N ALA A 103 3.97 -0.20 -22.85
CA ALA A 103 3.98 -1.62 -22.56
C ALA A 103 2.63 -2.13 -22.04
N ASP A 104 2.39 -3.43 -22.20
CA ASP A 104 1.20 -4.08 -21.65
C ASP A 104 1.29 -4.21 -20.12
N PRO A 105 0.15 -4.23 -19.39
CA PRO A 105 0.12 -4.38 -17.94
C PRO A 105 0.82 -5.64 -17.41
N GLU A 106 0.88 -6.71 -18.20
CA GLU A 106 1.57 -7.96 -17.87
C GLU A 106 3.10 -7.80 -17.80
N GLN A 107 3.64 -6.72 -18.37
CA GLN A 107 5.06 -6.43 -18.44
C GLN A 107 5.57 -5.64 -17.22
N VAL A 108 4.79 -5.53 -16.13
CA VAL A 108 5.25 -4.96 -14.86
C VAL A 108 6.54 -5.66 -14.42
N HIS A 109 7.54 -4.88 -14.00
CA HIS A 109 8.84 -5.41 -13.63
C HIS A 109 8.74 -6.48 -12.51
N PRO A 110 9.36 -7.66 -12.63
CA PRO A 110 9.19 -8.76 -11.66
C PRO A 110 9.60 -8.42 -10.22
N ALA A 111 10.54 -7.51 -10.02
CA ALA A 111 10.90 -7.04 -8.68
C ALA A 111 9.79 -6.21 -8.02
N ASP A 112 9.01 -5.47 -8.80
CA ASP A 112 7.89 -4.69 -8.30
C ASP A 112 6.74 -5.61 -7.91
N LEU A 113 6.47 -6.64 -8.72
CA LEU A 113 5.50 -7.70 -8.37
C LEU A 113 5.88 -8.37 -7.03
N ARG A 114 7.12 -8.83 -6.89
CA ARG A 114 7.60 -9.43 -5.62
C ARG A 114 7.58 -8.45 -4.45
N THR A 115 7.76 -7.15 -4.70
CA THR A 115 7.63 -6.10 -3.66
C THR A 115 6.18 -5.94 -3.21
N CYS A 116 5.23 -5.97 -4.14
CA CYS A 116 3.80 -5.98 -3.83
C CYS A 116 3.36 -7.27 -3.11
N GLU A 117 3.88 -8.44 -3.50
CA GLU A 117 3.67 -9.71 -2.81
C GLU A 117 4.20 -9.67 -1.37
N HIS A 118 5.40 -9.11 -1.17
CA HIS A 118 5.95 -8.89 0.17
C HIS A 118 5.02 -8.03 1.03
N LEU A 119 4.51 -6.91 0.49
CA LEU A 119 3.55 -6.06 1.20
C LEU A 119 2.28 -6.85 1.56
N GLY A 120 1.75 -7.64 0.62
CA GLY A 120 0.59 -8.50 0.86
C GLY A 120 0.83 -9.51 1.99
N HIS A 121 1.97 -10.18 1.99
CA HIS A 121 2.37 -11.08 3.07
C HIS A 121 2.45 -10.35 4.41
N ARG A 122 3.08 -9.18 4.44
CA ARG A 122 3.20 -8.36 5.65
C ARG A 122 1.84 -7.93 6.21
N VAL A 123 0.92 -7.49 5.35
CA VAL A 123 -0.46 -7.15 5.74
C VAL A 123 -1.17 -8.36 6.35
N ALA A 124 -1.01 -9.55 5.77
CA ALA A 124 -1.59 -10.78 6.30
C ALA A 124 -1.02 -11.12 7.69
N VAL A 125 0.29 -11.00 7.89
CA VAL A 125 0.95 -11.21 9.18
C VAL A 125 0.43 -10.23 10.24
N VAL A 126 0.43 -8.93 9.95
CA VAL A 126 -0.05 -7.90 10.89
C VAL A 126 -1.53 -8.10 11.24
N THR A 127 -2.35 -8.43 10.24
CA THR A 127 -3.76 -8.72 10.46
C THR A 127 -3.94 -9.91 11.42
N ARG A 128 -3.18 -11.00 11.23
CA ARG A 128 -3.21 -12.15 12.15
C ARG A 128 -2.80 -11.78 13.57
N GLN A 129 -1.75 -10.97 13.73
CA GLN A 129 -1.29 -10.50 15.03
C GLN A 129 -2.37 -9.69 15.76
N LEU A 130 -3.04 -8.76 15.07
CA LEU A 130 -4.12 -7.96 15.64
C LEU A 130 -5.34 -8.81 16.03
N ILE A 131 -5.70 -9.81 15.21
CA ILE A 131 -6.78 -10.74 15.54
C ILE A 131 -6.42 -11.57 16.79
N ALA A 132 -5.22 -12.15 16.83
CA ALA A 132 -4.76 -12.93 17.98
C ALA A 132 -4.73 -12.09 19.27
N GLY A 133 -4.26 -10.84 19.19
CA GLY A 133 -4.25 -9.91 20.31
C GLY A 133 -5.64 -9.59 20.85
N ARG A 134 -6.64 -9.42 19.97
CA ARG A 134 -8.04 -9.20 20.40
C ARG A 134 -8.61 -10.41 21.15
N VAL A 135 -8.37 -11.61 20.64
CA VAL A 135 -8.84 -12.86 21.28
C VAL A 135 -8.19 -13.03 22.65
N ALA A 136 -6.88 -12.81 22.75
CA ALA A 136 -6.16 -12.90 24.02
C ALA A 136 -6.66 -11.85 25.04
N GLY A 137 -6.88 -10.60 24.61
CA GLY A 137 -7.40 -9.54 25.49
C GLY A 137 -8.81 -9.82 26.02
N GLN A 138 -9.69 -10.40 25.20
CA GLN A 138 -11.04 -10.80 25.62
C GLN A 138 -11.01 -11.91 26.68
N ALA A 139 -10.13 -12.90 26.52
CA ALA A 139 -9.96 -13.97 27.50
C ALA A 139 -9.50 -13.44 28.87
N THR A 140 -8.57 -12.47 28.89
CA THR A 140 -8.11 -11.83 30.13
C THR A 140 -9.18 -10.98 30.79
N SER A 141 -10.05 -10.32 30.02
CA SER A 141 -11.14 -9.48 30.58
C SER A 141 -12.33 -10.28 31.13
N ALA A 142 -12.42 -11.57 30.81
CA ALA A 142 -13.49 -12.47 31.23
C ALA A 142 -13.13 -13.36 32.44
N ALA A 143 -11.87 -13.32 32.88
CA ALA A 143 -11.34 -14.03 34.05
C ALA A 143 -11.23 -13.09 35.25
#